data_AF-A0AAV0FWH3-F1
#
_entry.id   AF-A0AAV0FWH3-F1
#
_cell.length_a   1.000
_cell.length_b   1.000
_cell.length_c   1.000
_cell.angle_alpha   90.00
_cell.angle_beta   90.00
_cell.angle_gamma   90.00
#
_symmetry.space_group_name_H-M   'P 1'
#
loop_
_entity.id
_entity.type
_entity.pdbx_description
1 polymer ?
#
loop_
_entity_poly.entity_id
_entity_poly.type
_entity_poly.pdbx_seq_one_letter_code
_entity_poly.pdbx_strand_id
1 'polypeptide(L)'
;MASNRKHTFATALCNELSLNPEQFLGSLEKDIKSLCLEITSSSPSAAALLKDNEFIKWVDFADKFPEDPELCFKALSELNEELVKVSVLLGHGFEHTAADIIVFSIVHSTVIGLSKEDKIKLPHLLRWMDYIQSKEVGANLFERIKFEKGKFVPPTSTLPLPEVKNLKKGEADSNLKNPEPEKKERGTSEDVKPKKQAD
;
A
#
# COMPACT_ATOMS: atom_id res chain seq x y z
N MET A 1 -28.22 -3.63 5.84
CA MET A 1 -27.02 -3.20 5.10
C MET A 1 -25.92 -2.67 6.03
N ALA A 2 -26.22 -1.82 7.02
CA ALA A 2 -25.22 -1.29 7.97
C ALA A 2 -24.46 -2.35 8.81
N SER A 3 -25.13 -3.42 9.25
CA SER A 3 -24.49 -4.51 10.02
C SER A 3 -23.43 -5.28 9.22
N ASN A 4 -23.64 -5.45 7.91
CA ASN A 4 -22.65 -6.07 7.03
C ASN A 4 -21.43 -5.13 6.82
N ARG A 5 -21.66 -3.82 6.66
CA ARG A 5 -20.58 -2.82 6.55
C ARG A 5 -19.66 -2.84 7.77
N LYS A 6 -20.21 -2.86 8.99
CA LYS A 6 -19.44 -2.94 10.24
C LYS A 6 -18.66 -4.25 10.36
N HIS A 7 -19.26 -5.37 9.99
CA HIS A 7 -18.61 -6.67 10.00
C HIS A 7 -17.39 -6.66 9.06
N THR A 8 -17.58 -6.32 7.79
CA THR A 8 -16.49 -6.27 6.80
C THR A 8 -15.37 -5.31 7.23
N PHE A 9 -15.74 -4.14 7.75
CA PHE A 9 -14.81 -3.17 8.33
C PHE A 9 -13.96 -3.78 9.47
N ALA A 10 -14.62 -4.37 10.47
CA ALA A 10 -13.93 -4.94 11.63
C ALA A 10 -13.00 -6.07 11.20
N THR A 11 -13.47 -6.98 10.34
CA THR A 11 -12.65 -8.07 9.80
C THR A 11 -11.44 -7.54 9.04
N ALA A 12 -11.61 -6.54 8.17
CA ALA A 12 -10.52 -5.96 7.39
C ALA A 12 -9.47 -5.30 8.28
N LEU A 13 -9.90 -4.50 9.27
CA LEU A 13 -9.00 -3.85 10.21
C LEU A 13 -8.27 -4.86 11.12
N CYS A 14 -8.96 -5.90 11.60
CA CYS A 14 -8.32 -6.96 12.35
C CYS A 14 -7.23 -7.67 11.53
N ASN A 15 -7.50 -7.97 10.26
CA ASN A 15 -6.52 -8.60 9.38
C ASN A 15 -5.27 -7.72 9.18
N GLU A 16 -5.46 -6.42 8.94
CA GLU A 16 -4.37 -5.44 8.83
C GLU A 16 -3.51 -5.40 10.11
N LEU A 17 -4.15 -5.47 11.28
CA LEU A 17 -3.48 -5.42 12.58
C LEU A 17 -3.04 -6.79 13.11
N SER A 18 -3.18 -7.87 12.32
CA SER A 18 -2.88 -9.24 12.72
C SER A 18 -3.63 -9.71 14.00
N LEU A 19 -4.89 -9.30 14.13
CA LEU A 19 -5.82 -9.66 15.21
C LEU A 19 -6.86 -10.68 14.73
N ASN A 20 -7.50 -11.38 15.68
CA ASN A 20 -8.61 -12.28 15.37
C ASN A 20 -9.96 -11.52 15.30
N PRO A 21 -10.64 -11.46 14.13
CA PRO A 21 -11.91 -10.75 13.97
C PRO A 21 -13.02 -11.22 14.91
N GLU A 22 -13.06 -12.52 15.24
CA GLU A 22 -14.12 -13.14 16.07
C GLU A 22 -14.23 -12.50 17.46
N GLN A 23 -13.16 -11.88 17.95
CA GLN A 23 -13.15 -11.19 19.25
C GLN A 23 -14.01 -9.92 19.25
N PHE A 24 -14.25 -9.32 18.08
CA PHE A 24 -14.90 -8.02 17.93
C PHE A 24 -16.26 -8.11 17.22
N LEU A 25 -16.67 -9.30 16.77
CA LEU A 25 -17.98 -9.50 16.15
C LEU A 25 -19.14 -9.29 17.14
N GLY A 26 -18.91 -9.55 18.44
CA GLY A 26 -19.88 -9.26 19.50
C GLY A 26 -20.06 -7.77 19.80
N SER A 27 -19.16 -6.90 19.33
CA SER A 27 -19.19 -5.45 19.59
C SER A 27 -19.70 -4.63 18.39
N LEU A 28 -20.34 -5.25 17.39
CA LEU A 28 -20.90 -4.59 16.21
C LEU A 28 -22.03 -3.57 16.52
N GLU A 29 -22.59 -3.61 17.73
CA GLU A 29 -23.56 -2.61 18.20
C GLU A 29 -22.91 -1.23 18.41
N LYS A 30 -21.60 -1.18 18.70
CA LYS A 30 -20.84 0.07 18.89
C LYS A 30 -20.79 0.90 17.61
N ASP A 31 -20.65 2.21 17.75
CA ASP A 31 -20.35 3.11 16.63
C ASP A 31 -18.98 2.77 15.99
N ILE A 32 -18.75 3.26 14.76
CA ILE A 32 -17.55 2.91 13.99
C ILE A 32 -16.31 3.38 14.73
N LYS A 33 -16.35 4.58 15.31
CA LYS A 33 -15.24 5.14 16.08
C LYS A 33 -14.90 4.27 17.28
N SER A 34 -15.87 3.96 18.13
CA SER A 34 -15.65 3.11 19.32
C SER A 34 -15.10 1.73 18.95
N LEU A 35 -15.64 1.10 17.90
CA LEU A 35 -15.15 -0.19 17.41
C LEU A 35 -13.72 -0.10 16.86
N CYS A 36 -13.42 0.95 16.09
CA CYS A 36 -12.09 1.22 15.56
C CYS A 36 -11.06 1.40 16.69
N LEU A 37 -11.40 2.19 17.70
CA LEU A 37 -10.53 2.45 18.85
C LEU A 37 -10.27 1.17 19.66
N GLU A 38 -11.30 0.35 19.87
CA GLU A 38 -11.18 -0.95 20.54
C GLU A 38 -10.21 -1.88 19.79
N ILE A 39 -10.44 -2.10 18.48
CA ILE A 39 -9.59 -2.95 17.65
C ILE A 39 -8.14 -2.43 17.62
N THR A 40 -7.96 -1.11 17.41
CA THR A 40 -6.62 -0.49 17.35
C THR A 40 -5.89 -0.59 18.68
N SER A 41 -6.58 -0.38 19.81
CA SER A 41 -6.00 -0.50 21.15
C SER A 41 -5.60 -1.92 21.53
N SER A 42 -6.21 -2.92 20.88
CA SER A 42 -5.92 -4.34 21.12
C SER A 42 -4.63 -4.80 20.44
N SER A 43 -4.06 -4.01 19.52
CA SER A 43 -2.78 -4.29 18.87
C SER A 43 -1.65 -3.44 19.47
N PRO A 44 -0.58 -4.07 20.00
CA PRO A 44 0.54 -3.33 20.59
C PRO A 44 1.24 -2.39 19.61
N SER A 45 1.33 -2.76 18.32
CA SER A 45 1.95 -1.92 17.28
C SER A 45 1.05 -0.75 16.87
N ALA A 46 -0.28 -0.93 16.92
CA ALA A 46 -1.24 0.07 16.48
C ALA A 46 -1.67 1.04 17.59
N ALA A 47 -1.50 0.67 18.87
CA ALA A 47 -1.88 1.51 20.00
C ALA A 47 -1.22 2.91 19.99
N ALA A 48 -0.03 3.05 19.38
CA ALA A 48 0.62 4.35 19.20
C ALA A 48 -0.16 5.29 18.26
N LEU A 49 -0.89 4.74 17.28
CA LEU A 49 -1.71 5.51 16.33
C LEU A 49 -2.84 6.27 17.03
N LEU A 50 -3.29 5.81 18.21
CA LEU A 50 -4.33 6.48 18.98
C LEU A 50 -3.91 7.86 19.51
N LYS A 51 -2.61 8.17 19.48
CA LYS A 51 -2.04 9.48 19.82
C LYS A 51 -1.77 10.35 18.60
N ASP A 52 -1.93 9.79 17.39
CA ASP A 52 -1.72 10.50 16.13
C ASP A 52 -3.02 11.21 15.72
N ASN A 53 -2.98 12.55 15.67
CA ASN A 53 -4.14 13.36 15.32
C ASN A 53 -4.63 13.10 13.89
N GLU A 54 -3.74 12.76 12.95
CA GLU A 54 -4.12 12.47 11.58
C GLU A 54 -4.84 11.11 11.49
N PHE A 55 -4.39 10.12 12.26
CA PHE A 55 -5.13 8.85 12.39
C PHE A 55 -6.54 9.09 12.95
N ILE A 56 -6.65 9.88 14.04
CA ILE A 56 -7.95 10.19 14.65
C ILE A 56 -8.87 10.97 13.70
N LYS A 57 -8.33 11.86 12.86
CA LYS A 57 -9.09 12.55 11.78
C LYS A 57 -9.76 11.53 10.85
N TRP A 58 -9.04 10.49 10.42
CA TRP A 58 -9.60 9.48 9.51
C TRP A 58 -10.62 8.56 10.18
N VAL A 59 -10.44 8.26 11.47
CA VAL A 59 -11.45 7.56 12.28
C VAL A 59 -12.73 8.40 12.39
N ASP A 60 -12.59 9.70 12.66
CA ASP A 60 -13.74 10.62 12.75
C ASP A 60 -14.46 10.79 11.41
N PHE A 61 -13.71 10.82 10.30
CA PHE A 61 -14.28 10.82 8.95
C PHE A 61 -15.13 9.56 8.71
N ALA A 62 -14.58 8.39 9.03
CA ALA A 62 -15.24 7.10 8.84
C ALA A 62 -16.53 6.97 9.66
N ASP A 63 -16.53 7.46 10.90
CA ASP A 63 -17.70 7.43 11.79
C ASP A 63 -18.82 8.38 11.35
N LYS A 64 -18.45 9.55 10.83
CA LYS A 64 -19.39 10.58 10.37
C LYS A 64 -19.78 10.44 8.90
N PHE A 65 -19.26 9.43 8.21
CA PHE A 65 -19.55 9.25 6.79
C PHE A 65 -21.06 9.05 6.59
N PRO A 66 -21.70 9.90 5.77
CA PRO A 66 -23.15 9.94 5.68
C PRO A 66 -23.72 8.70 4.98
N GLU A 67 -25.02 8.45 5.18
CA GLU A 67 -25.76 7.43 4.41
C GLU A 67 -26.57 8.04 3.26
N ASP A 68 -26.82 9.35 3.32
CA ASP A 68 -27.49 10.10 2.25
C ASP A 68 -26.59 10.18 1.00
N PRO A 69 -27.10 9.88 -0.21
CA PRO A 69 -26.29 9.87 -1.43
C PRO A 69 -25.66 11.22 -1.81
N GLU A 70 -26.34 12.34 -1.59
CA GLU A 70 -25.80 13.67 -1.95
C GLU A 70 -24.69 14.08 -0.98
N LEU A 71 -24.92 13.85 0.32
CA LEU A 71 -23.90 14.08 1.34
C LEU A 71 -22.71 13.11 1.17
N CYS A 72 -22.96 11.87 0.76
CA CYS A 72 -21.92 10.90 0.40
C CYS A 72 -21.02 11.47 -0.69
N PHE A 73 -21.60 11.91 -1.82
CA PHE A 73 -20.81 12.42 -2.93
C PHE A 73 -19.99 13.65 -2.54
N LYS A 74 -20.56 14.53 -1.72
CA LYS A 74 -19.82 15.68 -1.15
C LYS A 74 -18.63 15.23 -0.30
N ALA A 75 -18.83 14.29 0.63
CA ALA A 75 -17.76 13.76 1.47
C ALA A 75 -16.66 13.06 0.64
N LEU A 76 -17.04 12.34 -0.42
CA LEU A 76 -16.10 11.73 -1.36
C LEU A 76 -15.31 12.77 -2.17
N SER A 77 -15.94 13.89 -2.51
CA SER A 77 -15.28 15.01 -3.19
C SER A 77 -14.25 15.68 -2.28
N GLU A 78 -14.58 15.90 -1.00
CA GLU A 78 -13.64 16.42 -0.01
C GLU A 78 -12.45 15.48 0.20
N LEU A 79 -12.71 14.16 0.31
CA LEU A 79 -11.65 13.15 0.37
C LEU A 79 -10.77 13.14 -0.90
N ASN A 80 -11.37 13.35 -2.08
CA ASN A 80 -10.63 13.44 -3.34
C ASN A 80 -9.63 14.61 -3.35
N GLU A 81 -9.98 15.76 -2.76
CA GLU A 81 -9.08 16.91 -2.64
C GLU A 81 -7.90 16.64 -1.70
N GLU A 82 -8.13 15.94 -0.59
CA GLU A 82 -7.06 15.51 0.34
C GLU A 82 -6.06 14.57 -0.37
N LEU A 83 -6.56 13.67 -1.23
CA LEU A 83 -5.78 12.68 -1.98
C LEU A 83 -4.97 13.24 -3.16
N VAL A 84 -5.04 14.55 -3.43
CA VAL A 84 -4.23 15.22 -4.47
C VAL A 84 -2.73 15.09 -4.17
N LYS A 85 -2.36 15.24 -2.89
CA LYS A 85 -0.95 15.35 -2.47
C LYS A 85 -0.36 14.05 -1.92
N VAL A 86 -1.20 13.06 -1.63
CA VAL A 86 -0.80 11.84 -0.93
C VAL A 86 -1.27 10.60 -1.66
N SER A 87 -0.45 9.56 -1.68
CA SER A 87 -0.82 8.28 -2.29
C SER A 87 -1.59 7.35 -1.35
N VAL A 88 -1.48 7.59 -0.05
CA VAL A 88 -2.07 6.88 1.09
C VAL A 88 -2.40 7.91 2.17
N LEU A 89 -3.37 7.61 3.04
CA LEU A 89 -3.88 8.54 4.06
C LEU A 89 -2.91 8.78 5.20
N LEU A 90 -2.11 7.76 5.55
CA LEU A 90 -1.03 7.81 6.52
C LEU A 90 0.15 6.98 5.99
N GLY A 91 1.34 7.05 6.58
CA GLY A 91 2.48 6.22 6.16
C GLY A 91 3.40 6.88 5.13
N HIS A 92 3.58 8.20 5.22
CA HIS A 92 4.53 8.98 4.42
C HIS A 92 4.38 8.84 2.89
N GLY A 93 3.22 8.39 2.41
CA GLY A 93 2.92 8.32 0.98
C GLY A 93 3.31 7.02 0.27
N PHE A 94 3.86 6.02 0.97
CA PHE A 94 4.39 4.79 0.32
C PHE A 94 3.82 3.49 0.86
N GLU A 95 3.44 3.44 2.12
CA GLU A 95 2.93 2.24 2.78
C GLU A 95 1.49 2.49 3.20
N HIS A 96 0.57 1.63 2.77
CA HIS A 96 -0.81 1.74 3.26
C HIS A 96 -0.83 1.39 4.74
N THR A 97 -1.80 1.93 5.46
CA THR A 97 -1.90 1.77 6.91
C THR A 97 -3.33 1.41 7.30
N ALA A 98 -3.53 1.15 8.60
CA ALA A 98 -4.86 1.03 9.19
C ALA A 98 -5.81 2.17 8.82
N ALA A 99 -5.32 3.42 8.69
CA ALA A 99 -6.14 4.57 8.28
C ALA A 99 -6.75 4.35 6.89
N ASP A 100 -5.96 3.83 5.94
CA ASP A 100 -6.43 3.52 4.60
C ASP A 100 -7.51 2.44 4.64
N ILE A 101 -7.33 1.39 5.47
CA ILE A 101 -8.29 0.29 5.59
C ILE A 101 -9.62 0.77 6.17
N ILE A 102 -9.55 1.62 7.21
CA ILE A 102 -10.72 2.20 7.87
C ILE A 102 -11.55 2.99 6.85
N VAL A 103 -10.93 3.94 6.16
CA VAL A 103 -11.64 4.80 5.21
C VAL A 103 -12.12 4.00 4.01
N PHE A 104 -11.28 3.11 3.47
CA PHE A 104 -11.62 2.27 2.31
C PHE A 104 -12.88 1.45 2.60
N SER A 105 -12.93 0.78 3.76
CA SER A 105 -14.05 -0.08 4.14
C SER A 105 -15.39 0.68 4.20
N ILE A 106 -15.36 1.94 4.65
CA ILE A 106 -16.56 2.75 4.79
C ILE A 106 -17.04 3.30 3.45
N VAL A 107 -16.13 3.81 2.62
CA VAL A 107 -16.50 4.46 1.35
C VAL A 107 -16.75 3.47 0.20
N HIS A 108 -16.25 2.24 0.33
CA HIS A 108 -16.22 1.25 -0.75
C HIS A 108 -17.57 1.02 -1.43
N SER A 109 -18.61 0.72 -0.64
CA SER A 109 -19.96 0.45 -1.18
C SER A 109 -20.55 1.65 -1.93
N THR A 110 -20.31 2.87 -1.43
CA THR A 110 -20.73 4.11 -2.07
C THR A 110 -20.01 4.31 -3.40
N VAL A 111 -18.68 4.13 -3.43
CA VAL A 111 -17.88 4.28 -4.66
C VAL A 111 -18.28 3.26 -5.72
N ILE A 112 -18.60 2.02 -5.34
CA ILE A 112 -19.14 1.03 -6.28
C ILE A 112 -20.43 1.53 -6.93
N GLY A 113 -21.35 2.05 -6.12
CA GLY A 113 -22.67 2.52 -6.55
C GLY A 113 -22.66 3.81 -7.40
N LEU A 114 -21.54 4.52 -7.50
CA LEU A 114 -21.46 5.73 -8.31
C LEU A 114 -21.61 5.46 -9.81
N SER A 115 -22.26 6.41 -10.49
CA SER A 115 -22.33 6.49 -11.95
C SER A 115 -20.93 6.64 -12.57
N LYS A 116 -20.80 6.40 -13.88
CA LYS A 116 -19.53 6.59 -14.57
C LYS A 116 -19.14 8.07 -14.57
N GLU A 117 -20.13 8.93 -14.77
CA GLU A 117 -20.01 10.39 -14.84
C GLU A 117 -19.50 10.96 -13.51
N ASP A 118 -19.97 10.42 -12.38
CA ASP A 118 -19.53 10.85 -11.04
C ASP A 118 -18.16 10.30 -10.69
N LYS A 119 -17.85 9.06 -11.09
CA LYS A 119 -16.50 8.47 -10.93
C LYS A 119 -15.42 9.32 -11.61
N ILE A 120 -15.68 9.85 -12.81
CA ILE A 120 -14.74 10.71 -13.55
C ILE A 120 -14.38 11.99 -12.76
N LYS A 121 -15.28 12.49 -11.92
CA LYS A 121 -15.04 13.68 -11.09
C LYS A 121 -14.15 13.43 -9.88
N LEU A 122 -13.85 12.17 -9.55
CA LEU A 122 -13.12 11.77 -8.35
C LEU A 122 -11.80 11.03 -8.67
N PRO A 123 -10.92 11.56 -9.55
CA PRO A 123 -9.78 10.81 -10.07
C PRO A 123 -8.75 10.40 -9.01
N HIS A 124 -8.53 11.23 -7.99
CA HIS A 124 -7.57 10.95 -6.92
C HIS A 124 -8.09 9.88 -5.96
N LEU A 125 -9.39 9.91 -5.68
CA LEU A 125 -10.07 8.83 -4.95
C LEU A 125 -9.98 7.51 -5.70
N LEU A 126 -10.30 7.47 -7.00
CA LEU A 126 -10.24 6.22 -7.77
C LEU A 126 -8.81 5.68 -7.86
N ARG A 127 -7.81 6.55 -8.01
CA ARG A 127 -6.38 6.17 -7.96
C ARG A 127 -6.04 5.52 -6.62
N TRP A 128 -6.44 6.13 -5.51
CA TRP A 128 -6.19 5.61 -4.17
C TRP A 128 -6.92 4.28 -3.94
N MET A 129 -8.19 4.15 -4.30
CA MET A 129 -8.94 2.90 -4.20
C MET A 129 -8.30 1.78 -5.03
N ASP A 130 -7.81 2.08 -6.24
CA ASP A 130 -7.09 1.11 -7.08
C ASP A 130 -5.76 0.68 -6.43
N TYR A 131 -5.06 1.60 -5.78
CA TYR A 131 -3.86 1.30 -5.02
C TYR A 131 -4.16 0.38 -3.83
N ILE A 132 -5.14 0.73 -2.98
CA ILE A 132 -5.48 -0.06 -1.79
C ILE A 132 -5.98 -1.47 -2.16
N GLN A 133 -6.86 -1.60 -3.17
CA GLN A 133 -7.32 -2.93 -3.61
C GLN A 133 -6.20 -3.80 -4.21
N SER A 134 -5.08 -3.20 -4.65
CA SER A 134 -3.94 -3.94 -5.21
C SER A 134 -3.05 -4.56 -4.12
N LYS A 135 -3.15 -4.10 -2.87
CA LYS A 135 -2.35 -4.56 -1.73
C LYS A 135 -2.90 -5.80 -1.04
N GLU A 136 -3.84 -6.50 -1.69
CA GLU A 136 -4.55 -7.67 -1.16
C GLU A 136 -5.33 -7.43 0.14
N VAL A 137 -5.47 -6.16 0.55
CA VAL A 137 -6.28 -5.75 1.69
C VAL A 137 -7.70 -6.26 1.47
N GLY A 138 -8.13 -7.19 2.32
CA GLY A 138 -9.45 -7.77 2.25
C GLY A 138 -9.73 -8.47 0.92
N ALA A 139 -8.74 -9.16 0.33
CA ALA A 139 -8.99 -10.14 -0.72
C ALA A 139 -10.14 -11.06 -0.29
N ASN A 140 -11.25 -11.03 -1.04
CA ASN A 140 -12.54 -11.70 -0.77
C ASN A 140 -13.50 -11.01 0.22
N LEU A 141 -13.09 -9.97 0.95
CA LEU A 141 -13.97 -9.17 1.82
C LEU A 141 -14.73 -8.09 1.06
N PHE A 142 -14.09 -7.52 0.04
CA PHE A 142 -14.64 -6.42 -0.76
C PHE A 142 -14.80 -6.83 -2.22
N GLU A 143 -15.92 -6.42 -2.83
CA GLU A 143 -16.07 -6.51 -4.28
C GLU A 143 -15.00 -5.64 -4.98
N ARG A 144 -14.28 -6.21 -5.96
CA ARG A 144 -13.25 -5.47 -6.69
C ARG A 144 -13.87 -4.38 -7.55
N ILE A 145 -13.40 -3.14 -7.39
CA ILE A 145 -13.86 -2.02 -8.21
C ILE A 145 -13.10 -2.04 -9.54
N LYS A 146 -13.84 -2.17 -10.64
CA LYS A 146 -13.29 -2.12 -11.99
C LYS A 146 -13.15 -0.66 -12.44
N PHE A 147 -11.92 -0.18 -12.53
CA PHE A 147 -11.63 1.14 -13.08
C PHE A 147 -11.27 1.03 -14.56
N GLU A 148 -11.85 1.90 -15.40
CA GLU A 148 -11.41 2.06 -16.78
C GLU A 148 -10.06 2.79 -16.77
N LYS A 149 -8.97 2.03 -16.85
CA LYS A 149 -7.61 2.59 -16.88
C LYS A 149 -7.35 3.16 -18.27
N GLY A 150 -7.03 4.45 -18.33
CA GLY A 150 -6.56 5.08 -19.57
C GLY A 150 -5.32 4.36 -20.11
N LYS A 151 -5.22 4.21 -21.43
CA LYS A 151 -3.99 3.68 -22.04
C LYS A 151 -2.86 4.66 -21.76
N PHE A 152 -1.87 4.23 -20.99
CA PHE A 152 -0.62 4.97 -20.88
C PHE A 152 0.11 4.90 -22.21
N VAL A 153 0.24 6.05 -22.87
CA VAL A 153 1.10 6.19 -24.05
C VAL A 153 2.38 6.86 -23.55
N PRO A 154 3.49 6.11 -23.41
CA PRO A 154 4.76 6.71 -23.03
C PRO A 154 5.12 7.78 -24.06
N PRO A 155 5.72 8.91 -23.66
CA PRO A 155 6.35 9.80 -24.61
C PRO A 155 7.42 8.98 -25.38
N THR A 156 7.11 8.59 -26.61
CA THR A 156 8.13 8.04 -27.50
C THR A 156 9.17 9.14 -27.67
N SER A 157 10.42 8.84 -27.32
CA SER A 157 11.55 9.73 -27.55
C SER A 157 11.68 9.99 -29.05
N THR A 158 10.97 11.00 -29.55
CA THR A 158 11.20 11.60 -30.86
C THR A 158 12.31 12.63 -30.70
N LEU A 159 13.48 12.18 -30.24
CA LEU A 159 14.72 12.83 -30.61
C LEU A 159 15.19 12.13 -31.89
N PRO A 160 15.55 12.86 -32.96
CA PRO A 160 16.15 12.24 -34.12
C PRO A 160 17.41 11.50 -33.66
N LEU A 161 17.43 10.17 -33.80
CA LEU A 161 18.69 9.43 -33.77
C LEU A 161 19.59 10.08 -34.83
N PRO A 162 20.83 10.49 -34.50
CA PRO A 162 21.81 10.76 -35.53
C PRO A 162 21.97 9.48 -36.34
N GLU A 163 21.75 9.56 -37.66
CA GLU A 163 21.96 8.45 -38.58
C GLU A 163 23.35 7.86 -38.38
N VAL A 164 23.43 6.69 -37.74
CA VAL A 164 24.66 5.90 -37.73
C VAL A 164 24.81 5.30 -39.11
N LYS A 165 25.53 6.00 -39.98
CA LYS A 165 25.99 5.50 -41.27
C LYS A 165 26.87 4.28 -41.02
N ASN A 166 26.37 3.12 -41.44
CA ASN A 166 27.06 1.85 -41.46
C ASN A 166 28.48 1.97 -42.07
N LEU A 167 29.52 1.73 -41.27
CA LEU A 167 30.82 1.30 -41.78
C LEU A 167 31.05 -0.17 -41.41
N LYS A 168 31.56 -0.89 -42.42
CA LYS A 168 31.58 -2.35 -42.56
C LYS A 168 32.46 -3.08 -41.53
N LYS A 169 31.89 -4.18 -41.00
CA LYS A 169 32.45 -5.53 -40.80
C LYS A 169 33.96 -5.66 -40.52
N GLY A 170 34.29 -6.05 -39.28
CA GLY A 170 35.53 -6.73 -38.89
C GLY A 170 35.20 -7.76 -37.80
N GLU A 171 35.76 -8.95 -37.92
CA GLU A 171 35.28 -10.23 -37.38
C GLU A 171 35.15 -10.37 -35.86
N ALA A 172 34.21 -11.24 -35.49
CA ALA A 172 34.03 -11.78 -34.15
C ALA A 172 35.19 -12.73 -33.80
N ASP A 173 35.66 -12.69 -32.56
CA ASP A 173 36.14 -13.90 -31.93
C ASP A 173 35.71 -13.97 -30.46
N SER A 174 35.06 -15.07 -30.14
CA SER A 174 34.48 -15.42 -28.86
C SER A 174 35.54 -16.05 -27.96
N ASN A 175 35.64 -15.62 -26.70
CA ASN A 175 36.19 -16.52 -25.67
C ASN A 175 35.58 -16.25 -24.29
N LEU A 176 34.52 -16.99 -24.00
CA LEU A 176 34.08 -17.34 -22.66
C LEU A 176 34.98 -18.48 -22.16
N LYS A 177 35.71 -18.27 -21.06
CA LYS A 177 36.13 -19.42 -20.23
C LYS A 177 36.20 -19.06 -18.74
N ASN A 178 35.30 -19.72 -18.03
CA ASN A 178 35.08 -19.81 -16.58
C ASN A 178 36.36 -20.20 -15.81
N PRO A 179 36.46 -19.89 -14.50
CA PRO A 179 37.20 -20.78 -13.62
C PRO A 179 36.52 -21.06 -12.27
N GLU A 180 36.31 -22.35 -12.01
CA GLU A 180 36.44 -23.04 -10.71
C GLU A 180 36.82 -24.51 -11.04
N PRO A 181 37.50 -25.32 -10.18
CA PRO A 181 37.53 -25.27 -8.70
C PRO A 181 38.90 -25.58 -8.00
N GLU A 182 38.91 -25.31 -6.68
CA GLU A 182 39.61 -25.89 -5.49
C GLU A 182 41.00 -26.60 -5.48
N LYS A 183 41.78 -26.22 -4.44
CA LYS A 183 42.64 -26.98 -3.49
C LYS A 183 43.97 -27.63 -3.94
N LYS A 184 45.08 -27.24 -3.27
CA LYS A 184 45.81 -28.09 -2.27
C LYS A 184 47.02 -27.40 -1.60
N GLU A 185 46.93 -27.40 -0.27
CA GLU A 185 47.91 -27.45 0.84
C GLU A 185 49.44 -27.66 0.65
N ARG A 186 50.18 -27.00 1.58
CA ARG A 186 51.38 -27.44 2.37
C ARG A 186 52.75 -27.46 1.67
N GLY A 187 53.85 -26.90 2.18
CA GLY A 187 54.15 -26.18 3.43
C GLY A 187 55.68 -25.99 3.60
N THR A 188 56.06 -25.13 4.57
CA THR A 188 57.33 -25.10 5.37
C THR A 188 58.62 -24.70 4.62
N SER A 189 59.58 -23.89 5.08
CA SER A 189 60.05 -23.30 6.36
C SER A 189 61.10 -22.22 5.97
N GLU A 190 61.53 -21.20 6.73
CA GLU A 190 62.23 -21.13 8.03
C GLU A 190 62.18 -19.64 8.49
N ASP A 191 61.79 -19.34 9.74
CA ASP A 191 62.65 -18.86 10.86
C ASP A 191 63.31 -17.47 10.58
N VAL A 192 63.09 -16.41 11.36
CA VAL A 192 63.41 -16.27 12.80
C VAL A 192 62.55 -15.17 13.46
N LYS A 193 61.97 -15.54 14.60
CA LYS A 193 61.25 -14.78 15.66
C LYS A 193 62.30 -14.03 16.55
N PRO A 194 62.09 -13.67 17.83
CA PRO A 194 60.97 -13.07 18.60
C PRO A 194 61.43 -11.75 19.30
N LYS A 195 60.59 -10.92 19.94
CA LYS A 195 60.09 -11.15 21.33
C LYS A 195 59.01 -10.14 21.74
N LYS A 196 57.84 -10.72 22.06
CA LYS A 196 56.95 -10.48 23.21
C LYS A 196 57.76 -10.13 24.50
N GLN A 197 57.25 -9.46 25.55
CA GLN A 197 55.91 -9.52 26.17
C GLN A 197 55.80 -8.47 27.30
N ALA A 198 54.57 -8.05 27.57
CA ALA A 198 53.90 -7.79 28.86
C ALA A 198 54.64 -7.07 30.02
N ASP A 199 54.02 -6.01 30.52
CA ASP A 199 53.12 -6.13 31.69
C ASP A 199 51.84 -5.31 31.42
#